data_AF-A0A7D9JN09-F1
#
_entry.id   AF-A0A7D9JN09-F1
#
_cell.length_a   1.000
_cell.length_b   1.000
_cell.length_c   1.000
_cell.angle_alpha   90.00
_cell.angle_beta   90.00
_cell.angle_gamma   90.00
#
_symmetry.space_group_name_H-M   'P 1'
#
loop_
_entity.id
_entity.type
_entity.pdbx_description
1 polymer ?
#
loop_
_entity_poly.entity_id
_entity_poly.type
_entity_poly.pdbx_seq_one_letter_code
_entity_poly.pdbx_strand_id
1 'polypeptide(L)'
;MDPGAFFTFSIPFDMKGNTKRCPVPLPESYELAIHSREKRVDDWHQLVRESKLAKSQRKQLQAAVQHRFQEWLSDTGNAHQLEGLLPAVTHPK
;
A
#
# COMPACT_ATOMS: atom_id res chain seq x y z
N MET A 1 -2.39 15.66 15.84
CA MET A 1 -2.25 15.00 14.52
C MET A 1 -3.12 13.76 14.52
N ASP A 2 -3.73 13.43 13.39
CA ASP A 2 -4.53 12.21 13.24
C ASP A 2 -3.60 10.98 13.14
N PRO A 3 -3.74 9.95 14.01
CA PRO A 3 -2.99 8.69 13.89
C PRO A 3 -3.14 8.02 12.53
N GLY A 4 -4.27 8.22 11.84
CA GLY A 4 -4.52 7.70 10.49
C GLY A 4 -3.68 8.34 9.39
N ALA A 5 -3.05 9.48 9.65
CA ALA A 5 -2.17 10.15 8.70
C ALA A 5 -0.78 9.49 8.58
N PHE A 6 -0.44 8.55 9.48
CA PHE A 6 0.86 7.90 9.52
C PHE A 6 0.86 6.53 8.80
N PHE A 7 2.03 6.17 8.26
CA PHE A 7 2.25 4.90 7.58
C PHE A 7 3.30 4.06 8.29
N THR A 8 3.18 2.74 8.17
CA THR A 8 4.19 1.81 8.67
C THR A 8 5.43 1.93 7.81
N PHE A 9 6.59 2.02 8.46
CA PHE A 9 7.87 2.06 7.76
C PHE A 9 8.26 0.66 7.28
N SER A 10 8.53 0.51 5.99
CA SER A 10 9.09 -0.72 5.43
C SER A 10 10.61 -0.62 5.37
N ILE A 11 11.30 -1.56 6.02
CA ILE A 11 12.76 -1.68 5.95
C ILE A 11 13.09 -2.55 4.73
N PRO A 12 13.76 -2.04 3.68
CA PRO A 12 13.98 -2.78 2.44
C PRO A 12 15.18 -3.75 2.50
N PHE A 13 15.68 -4.06 3.69
CA PHE A 13 16.83 -4.94 3.90
C PHE A 13 16.67 -5.80 5.15
N ASP A 14 17.35 -6.94 5.20
CA ASP A 14 17.36 -7.79 6.40
C ASP A 14 18.23 -7.16 7.50
N MET A 15 17.64 -6.93 8.67
CA MET A 15 18.35 -6.44 9.84
C MET A 15 18.91 -7.62 10.66
N LYS A 16 20.23 -7.68 10.79
CA LYS A 16 20.92 -8.64 11.68
C LYS A 16 20.75 -8.22 13.14
N GLY A 17 20.64 -9.21 14.04
CA GLY A 17 20.49 -8.98 15.49
C GLY A 17 19.06 -9.19 16.01
N ASN A 18 18.84 -8.87 17.28
CA ASN A 18 17.58 -9.17 17.99
C ASN A 18 16.51 -8.08 17.82
N THR A 19 16.88 -6.88 17.36
CA THR A 19 16.00 -5.72 17.16
C THR A 19 15.33 -5.72 15.77
N LYS A 20 14.77 -6.86 15.37
CA LYS A 20 14.05 -7.01 14.09
C LYS A 20 12.64 -6.40 14.10
N ARG A 21 12.16 -5.97 15.27
CA ARG A 21 10.85 -5.33 15.47
C ARG A 21 10.99 -4.12 16.39
N CYS A 22 9.95 -3.29 16.42
CA CYS A 22 9.86 -2.19 17.38
C CYS A 22 10.07 -2.73 18.81
N PRO A 23 11.04 -2.19 19.57
CA PRO A 23 11.37 -2.71 20.91
C PRO A 23 10.28 -2.38 21.95
N VAL A 24 9.34 -1.51 21.60
CA VAL A 24 8.22 -1.08 22.43
C VAL A 24 6.91 -1.28 21.67
N PRO A 25 5.79 -1.55 22.37
CA PRO A 25 4.48 -1.60 21.72
C PRO A 25 4.14 -0.26 21.08
N LEU A 26 3.33 -0.32 20.03
CA LEU A 26 2.87 0.91 19.38
C LEU A 26 1.77 1.56 20.23
N PRO A 27 1.58 2.88 20.12
CA PRO A 27 0.43 3.53 20.75
C PRO A 27 -0.89 2.93 20.26
N GLU A 28 -1.80 2.60 21.17
CA GLU A 28 -3.09 1.95 20.86
C GLU A 28 -3.86 2.65 19.74
N SER A 29 -3.95 3.98 19.80
CA SER A 29 -4.62 4.78 18.77
C SER A 29 -4.01 4.63 17.36
N TYR A 30 -2.70 4.40 17.26
CA TYR A 30 -2.01 4.15 16.01
C TYR A 30 -2.19 2.70 15.55
N GLU A 31 -2.18 1.73 16.46
CA GLU A 31 -2.48 0.32 16.14
C GLU A 31 -3.90 0.18 15.56
N LEU A 32 -4.88 0.81 16.19
CA LEU A 32 -6.27 0.84 15.70
C LEU A 32 -6.37 1.50 14.31
N ALA A 33 -5.61 2.57 14.06
CA ALA A 33 -5.58 3.25 12.77
C ALA A 33 -4.96 2.36 11.66
N ILE A 34 -3.87 1.65 11.97
CA ILE A 34 -3.26 0.66 11.07
C ILE A 34 -4.27 -0.45 10.74
N HIS A 35 -4.84 -1.09 11.76
CA HIS A 35 -5.80 -2.19 11.58
C HIS A 35 -7.03 -1.75 10.80
N SER A 36 -7.53 -0.54 11.06
CA SER A 36 -8.67 0.01 10.30
C SER A 36 -8.32 0.26 8.83
N ARG A 37 -7.08 0.64 8.52
CA ARG A 37 -6.61 0.77 7.12
C ARG A 37 -6.49 -0.59 6.44
N GLU A 38 -5.85 -1.56 7.09
CA GLU A 38 -5.69 -2.92 6.57
C GLU A 38 -7.04 -3.58 6.32
N LYS A 39 -7.96 -3.49 7.28
CA LYS A 39 -9.31 -4.01 7.16
C LYS A 39 -10.05 -3.41 5.96
N ARG A 40 -9.97 -2.11 5.72
CA ARG A 40 -10.62 -1.48 4.54
C ARG A 40 -10.10 -2.05 3.21
N VAL A 41 -8.82 -2.36 3.13
CA VAL A 41 -8.21 -2.98 1.95
C VAL A 41 -8.71 -4.41 1.78
N ASP A 42 -8.76 -5.18 2.86
CA ASP A 42 -9.25 -6.57 2.85
C ASP A 42 -10.74 -6.65 2.51
N ASP A 43 -11.56 -5.78 3.12
CA ASP A 43 -12.99 -5.66 2.84
C ASP A 43 -13.23 -5.31 1.35
N TRP A 44 -12.41 -4.41 0.78
CA TRP A 44 -12.48 -4.08 -0.64
C TRP A 44 -12.10 -5.26 -1.53
N HIS A 45 -11.00 -5.96 -1.21
CA HIS A 45 -10.63 -7.18 -1.94
C HIS A 45 -11.71 -8.25 -1.86
N GLN A 46 -12.33 -8.42 -0.70
CA GLN A 46 -13.44 -9.35 -0.51
C GLN A 46 -14.63 -8.95 -1.38
N LEU A 47 -15.05 -7.68 -1.36
CA LEU A 47 -16.13 -7.16 -2.19
C LEU A 47 -15.89 -7.41 -3.70
N VAL A 48 -14.67 -7.15 -4.17
CA VAL A 48 -14.31 -7.37 -5.59
C VAL A 48 -14.33 -8.86 -5.95
N ARG A 49 -13.92 -9.74 -5.03
CA ARG A 49 -14.00 -11.19 -5.26
C ARG A 49 -15.44 -11.70 -5.27
N GLU A 50 -16.27 -11.22 -4.35
CA GLU A 50 -17.64 -11.70 -4.13
C GLU A 50 -18.65 -11.16 -5.14
N SER A 51 -18.37 -10.00 -5.76
CA SER A 51 -19.27 -9.34 -6.73
C SER A 51 -19.50 -10.09 -8.05
N LYS A 52 -18.94 -11.31 -8.21
CA LYS A 52 -19.11 -12.21 -9.39
C LYS A 52 -19.02 -11.47 -10.74
N LEU A 53 -18.13 -10.49 -10.84
CA LEU A 53 -18.01 -9.64 -12.02
C LEU A 53 -17.65 -10.45 -13.28
N ALA A 54 -18.35 -10.17 -14.38
CA ALA A 54 -17.99 -10.69 -15.69
C ALA A 54 -16.63 -10.14 -16.16
N LYS A 55 -16.00 -10.80 -17.12
CA LYS A 55 -14.68 -10.40 -17.65
C LYS A 55 -14.64 -8.95 -18.15
N SER A 56 -15.71 -8.49 -18.81
CA SER A 56 -15.86 -7.10 -19.28
C SER A 56 -15.93 -6.11 -18.10
N GLN A 57 -16.71 -6.42 -17.07
CA GLN A 57 -16.86 -5.60 -15.87
C GLN A 57 -15.55 -5.53 -15.06
N ARG A 58 -14.81 -6.64 -14.95
CA ARG A 58 -13.46 -6.64 -14.34
C ARG A 58 -12.51 -5.71 -15.07
N LYS A 59 -12.53 -5.72 -16.40
CA LYS A 59 -11.71 -4.81 -17.22
C LYS A 59 -12.09 -3.34 -17.00
N GLN A 60 -13.39 -3.04 -16.88
CA GLN A 60 -13.87 -1.70 -16.56
C GLN A 60 -13.45 -1.26 -15.16
N LEU A 61 -13.59 -2.13 -14.15
CA LEU A 61 -13.13 -1.84 -12.79
C LEU A 61 -11.62 -1.57 -12.75
N GLN A 62 -10.82 -2.40 -13.43
CA GLN A 62 -9.37 -2.20 -13.52
C GLN A 62 -9.04 -0.85 -14.16
N ALA A 63 -9.71 -0.47 -15.25
CA ALA A 63 -9.50 0.83 -15.90
C ALA A 63 -9.87 2.01 -14.99
N ALA A 64 -10.98 1.90 -14.25
CA ALA A 64 -11.42 2.93 -13.32
C ALA A 64 -10.44 3.09 -12.14
N VAL A 65 -9.97 1.98 -11.56
CA VAL A 65 -8.96 2.00 -10.48
C VAL A 65 -7.65 2.61 -10.98
N GLN A 66 -7.18 2.21 -12.18
CA GLN A 66 -5.97 2.76 -12.78
C GLN A 66 -6.06 4.27 -13.00
N HIS A 67 -7.17 4.75 -13.56
CA HIS A 67 -7.39 6.17 -13.78
C HIS A 67 -7.37 6.95 -12.46
N ARG A 68 -8.10 6.48 -11.45
CA ARG A 68 -8.13 7.13 -10.14
C ARG A 68 -6.75 7.13 -9.47
N PHE A 69 -5.97 6.07 -9.66
CA PHE A 69 -4.60 6.01 -9.16
C PHE A 69 -3.70 7.05 -9.84
N GLN A 70 -3.83 7.24 -11.15
CA GLN A 70 -3.08 8.25 -11.91
C GLN A 70 -3.43 9.69 -11.49
N GLU A 71 -4.72 9.97 -11.27
CA GLU A 71 -5.17 11.24 -10.70
C GLU A 71 -4.53 11.47 -9.33
N TRP A 72 -4.61 10.46 -8.44
CA TRP A 72 -4.03 10.55 -7.11
C TRP A 72 -2.52 10.79 -7.14
N LEU A 73 -1.76 10.14 -8.03
CA LEU A 73 -0.33 10.36 -8.18
C LEU A 73 0.00 11.79 -8.62
N SER A 74 -0.84 12.35 -9.50
CA SER A 74 -0.68 13.72 -10.02
C SER A 74 -0.99 14.74 -8.93
N ASP A 75 -2.09 14.56 -8.20
CA ASP A 75 -2.54 15.49 -7.16
C ASP A 75 -1.61 15.49 -5.93
N THR A 76 -1.05 14.33 -5.57
CA THR A 76 -0.18 14.19 -4.40
C THR A 76 1.30 14.42 -4.68
N GLY A 77 1.68 14.50 -5.96
CA GLY A 77 3.09 14.55 -6.36
C GLY A 77 3.86 13.24 -6.10
N ASN A 78 3.19 12.15 -5.74
CA ASN A 78 3.81 10.85 -5.40
C ASN A 78 4.34 10.08 -6.62
N ALA A 79 4.23 10.61 -7.83
CA ALA A 79 4.72 9.96 -9.06
C ALA A 79 6.20 9.52 -8.96
N HIS A 80 7.04 10.34 -8.33
CA HIS A 80 8.47 10.06 -8.12
C HIS A 80 8.73 8.80 -7.26
N GLN A 81 7.79 8.41 -6.39
CA GLN A 81 7.95 7.21 -5.55
C GLN A 81 7.88 5.93 -6.38
N LEU A 82 7.26 5.98 -7.57
CA LEU A 82 7.24 4.84 -8.48
C LEU A 82 8.60 4.56 -9.11
N GLU A 83 9.45 5.59 -9.29
CA GLU A 83 10.80 5.42 -9.84
C GLU A 83 11.67 4.55 -8.91
N GLY A 84 11.47 4.67 -7.60
CA GLY A 84 12.16 3.84 -6.59
C GLY A 84 11.69 2.39 -6.53
N LEU A 85 10.56 2.04 -7.18
CA LEU A 85 10.06 0.67 -7.28
C LEU A 85 10.64 -0.08 -8.49
N LEU A 86 11.36 0.61 -9.38
CA LEU A 86 12.03 -0.03 -10.50
C LEU A 86 13.18 -0.89 -9.96
N PRO A 87 13.24 -2.19 -10.28
CA PRO A 87 14.42 -2.98 -9.94
C PRO A 87 15.64 -2.32 -10.61
N ALA A 88 16.69 -2.09 -9.82
CA ALA A 88 17.94 -1.54 -10.35
C ALA A 88 18.34 -2.39 -11.55
N VAL A 89 18.35 -1.78 -12.74
CA VAL A 89 18.85 -2.42 -13.96
C VAL A 89 20.25 -2.90 -13.63
N THR A 90 20.40 -4.22 -13.50
CA THR A 90 21.69 -4.87 -13.30
C THR A 90 22.54 -4.53 -14.52
N HIS A 91 23.46 -3.58 -14.38
CA HIS A 91 24.50 -3.38 -15.38
C HIS A 91 25.36 -4.66 -15.41
N PRO A 92 25.39 -5.41 -16.53
CA PRO A 92 26.35 -6.49 -16.66
C PRO A 92 27.76 -5.88 -16.74
N LYS A 93 28.67 -6.45 -15.95
CA LYS A 93 30.09 -6.12 -15.90
C LYS A 93 30.82 -6.63 -17.14
#